data_AF-A0A077NMN1-F1
#
_entry.id   AF-A0A077NMN1-F1
#
_cell.length_a   1.000
_cell.length_b   1.000
_cell.length_c   1.000
_cell.angle_alpha   90.00
_cell.angle_beta   90.00
_cell.angle_gamma   90.00
#
_symmetry.space_group_name_H-M   'P 1'
#
loop_
_entity.id
_entity.type
_entity.pdbx_description
1 polymer ?
#
loop_
_entity_poly.entity_id
_entity_poly.type
_entity_poly.pdbx_seq_one_letter_code
_entity_poly.pdbx_strand_id
1 'polypeptide(L)'
;MSKPHVHADLMMEYAKLAQETDKPWEHFEFKFSGDWMPENIAILFLPDREYRLKPRTIRIGSVDVPEPVREPLEYKQLYFCPCVSNDETTSNSSLWTNHECDKLFLQRGLIHLDRESAELHAKALISLTQK
;
A
#
# COMPACT_ATOMS: atom_id res chain seq x y z
N MET A 1 29.03 17.16 8.92
CA MET A 1 27.55 17.17 8.82
C MET A 1 27.02 16.06 9.72
N SER A 2 26.10 16.34 10.64
CA SER A 2 25.48 15.28 11.46
C SER A 2 24.54 14.45 10.59
N LYS A 3 24.60 13.12 10.72
CA LYS A 3 23.67 12.23 10.03
C LYS A 3 22.27 12.43 10.63
N PRO A 4 21.21 12.63 9.83
CA PRO A 4 19.85 12.70 10.34
C PRO A 4 19.47 11.37 11.04
N HIS A 5 18.50 11.43 11.94
CA HIS A 5 17.94 10.24 12.56
C HIS A 5 17.39 9.29 11.49
N VAL A 6 17.54 7.98 11.68
CA VAL A 6 17.13 6.97 10.68
C VAL A 6 15.63 7.03 10.33
N HIS A 7 14.82 7.52 11.27
CA HIS A 7 13.36 7.64 11.14
C HIS A 7 12.88 9.08 10.97
N ALA A 8 13.73 10.02 10.54
CA ALA A 8 13.39 11.44 10.46
C ALA A 8 12.10 11.72 9.67
N ASP A 9 11.90 11.03 8.55
CA ASP A 9 10.69 11.20 7.72
C ASP A 9 9.43 10.65 8.41
N LEU A 10 9.54 9.51 9.09
CA LEU A 10 8.42 8.94 9.85
C LEU A 10 8.05 9.82 11.05
N MET A 11 9.02 10.44 11.70
CA MET A 11 8.78 11.42 12.77
C MET A 11 8.01 12.64 12.24
N MET A 12 8.33 13.10 11.02
CA MET A 12 7.61 14.18 10.36
C MET A 12 6.15 13.79 10.06
N GLU A 13 5.92 12.59 9.52
CA GLU A 13 4.57 12.07 9.29
C GLU A 13 3.78 11.89 10.59
N TYR A 14 4.43 11.41 11.66
CA TYR A 14 3.81 11.31 12.98
C TYR A 14 3.36 12.68 13.49
N ALA A 15 4.18 13.72 13.32
CA ALA A 15 3.83 15.08 13.71
C ALA A 15 2.66 15.68 12.89
N LYS A 16 2.52 15.31 11.62
CA LYS A 16 1.33 15.67 10.81
C LYS A 16 0.08 14.98 11.36
N LEU A 17 0.14 13.66 11.54
CA LEU A 17 -0.98 12.87 12.08
C LEU A 17 -1.40 13.32 13.48
N ALA A 18 -0.44 13.70 14.33
CA ALA A 18 -0.70 14.19 15.68
C ALA A 18 -1.52 15.51 15.72
N GLN A 19 -1.62 16.22 14.58
CA GLN A 19 -2.50 17.39 14.45
C GLN A 19 -3.94 17.00 14.07
N GLU A 20 -4.13 15.81 13.50
CA GLU A 20 -5.42 15.33 12.99
C GLU A 20 -6.10 14.34 13.96
N THR A 21 -5.31 13.62 14.77
CA THR A 21 -5.78 12.58 15.70
C THR A 21 -5.00 12.61 17.02
N ASP A 22 -5.66 12.24 18.11
CA ASP A 22 -5.04 12.04 19.43
C ASP A 22 -4.26 10.72 19.53
N LYS A 23 -4.38 9.84 18.54
CA LYS A 23 -3.71 8.54 18.46
C LYS A 23 -2.93 8.32 17.15
N PRO A 24 -1.96 9.19 16.83
CA PRO A 24 -1.17 9.09 15.60
C PRO A 24 -0.42 7.76 15.44
N TRP A 25 -0.06 7.10 16.56
CA TRP A 25 0.63 5.80 16.54
C TRP A 25 -0.20 4.69 15.91
N GLU A 26 -1.54 4.77 15.93
CA GLU A 26 -2.40 3.75 15.31
C GLU A 26 -2.22 3.66 13.78
N HIS A 27 -1.55 4.63 13.15
CA HIS A 27 -1.21 4.63 11.73
C HIS A 27 0.14 3.99 11.43
N PHE A 28 0.85 3.48 12.41
CA PHE A 28 2.18 2.90 12.22
C PHE A 28 2.21 1.42 12.60
N GLU A 29 3.22 0.76 12.05
CA GLU A 29 3.61 -0.60 12.40
C GLU A 29 5.10 -0.62 12.69
N PHE A 30 5.51 -1.55 13.54
CA PHE A 30 6.91 -1.87 13.78
C PHE A 30 7.17 -3.33 13.42
N LYS A 31 8.40 -3.62 13.01
CA LYS A 31 8.78 -4.99 12.67
C LYS A 31 9.20 -5.75 13.92
N PHE A 32 8.61 -6.91 14.13
CA PHE A 32 8.91 -7.80 15.24
C PHE A 32 8.93 -9.24 14.75
N SER A 33 10.05 -9.94 14.99
CA SER A 33 10.23 -11.34 14.58
C SER A 33 9.97 -11.61 13.09
N GLY A 34 10.17 -10.60 12.23
CA GLY A 34 9.95 -10.69 10.79
C GLY A 34 8.60 -10.14 10.32
N ASP A 35 7.63 -9.99 11.22
CA ASP A 35 6.27 -9.55 10.91
C ASP A 35 6.06 -8.07 11.26
N TRP A 36 5.16 -7.42 10.51
CA TRP A 36 4.70 -6.07 10.82
C TRP A 36 3.56 -6.12 11.82
N MET A 37 3.77 -5.49 12.98
CA MET A 37 2.82 -5.47 14.08
C MET A 37 2.28 -4.06 14.27
N PRO A 38 0.98 -3.88 14.57
CA PRO A 38 0.43 -2.56 14.84
C PRO A 38 1.08 -1.96 16.08
N GLU A 39 1.35 -0.67 16.02
CA GLU A 39 1.72 0.06 17.22
C GLU A 39 0.46 0.39 18.03
N ASN A 40 0.48 0.05 19.33
CA ASN A 40 -0.68 0.22 20.22
C ASN A 40 -0.44 1.32 21.27
N ILE A 41 0.74 1.92 21.31
CA ILE A 41 1.15 2.97 22.25
C ILE A 41 1.95 4.07 21.55
N ALA A 42 2.15 5.20 22.22
CA ALA A 42 2.95 6.30 21.69
C ALA A 42 4.37 5.83 21.27
N ILE A 43 4.80 6.25 20.08
CA ILE A 43 6.04 5.78 19.44
C ILE A 43 7.25 6.57 19.95
N LEU A 44 8.30 5.86 20.33
CA LEU A 44 9.61 6.43 20.69
C LEU A 44 10.62 6.46 19.54
N PHE A 45 10.30 5.84 18.39
CA PHE A 45 11.18 5.71 17.21
C PHE A 45 12.60 5.23 17.56
N LEU A 46 12.70 4.01 18.09
CA LEU A 46 13.99 3.40 18.42
C LEU A 46 14.89 3.23 17.17
N PRO A 47 16.17 3.66 17.19
CA PRO A 47 17.05 3.61 16.02
C PRO A 47 17.33 2.22 15.45
N ASP A 48 17.20 1.19 16.28
CA ASP A 48 17.47 -0.22 15.98
C ASP A 48 16.22 -0.99 15.52
N ARG A 49 15.06 -0.35 15.48
CA ARG A 49 13.81 -0.94 14.99
C ARG A 49 13.40 -0.38 13.65
N GLU A 50 12.79 -1.24 12.84
CA GLU A 50 12.11 -0.82 11.61
C GLU A 50 10.67 -0.42 11.93
N TYR A 51 10.27 0.75 11.42
CA TYR A 51 8.90 1.25 11.49
C TYR A 51 8.42 1.55 10.07
N ARG A 52 7.11 1.49 9.86
CA ARG A 52 6.46 1.99 8.65
C ARG A 52 5.10 2.58 8.97
N LEU A 53 4.57 3.38 8.06
CA LEU A 53 3.14 3.67 8.05
C LEU A 53 2.38 2.40 7.66
N LYS A 54 1.23 2.17 8.29
CA LYS A 54 0.27 1.17 7.85
C LYS A 54 -0.04 1.42 6.37
N PRO A 55 0.01 0.38 5.52
CA PRO A 55 -0.44 0.50 4.15
C PRO A 55 -1.84 1.11 4.13
N ARG A 56 -2.03 2.20 3.37
CA ARG A 56 -3.36 2.77 3.16
C ARG A 56 -4.23 1.74 2.43
N THR A 57 -5.53 1.78 2.67
CA THR A 57 -6.49 0.91 1.99
C THR A 57 -7.62 1.74 1.38
N ILE A 58 -8.25 1.17 0.35
CA ILE A 58 -9.52 1.63 -0.20
C ILE A 58 -10.59 0.58 0.07
N ARG A 59 -11.83 1.03 0.28
CA ARG A 59 -12.98 0.14 0.46
C ARG A 59 -13.60 -0.19 -0.90
N ILE A 60 -13.66 -1.47 -1.26
CA ILE A 60 -14.37 -1.98 -2.44
C ILE A 60 -15.41 -2.98 -1.94
N GLY A 61 -16.69 -2.61 -2.00
CA GLY A 61 -17.75 -3.39 -1.35
C GLY A 61 -17.52 -3.48 0.16
N SER A 62 -17.43 -4.70 0.68
CA SER A 62 -17.11 -4.97 2.08
C SER A 62 -15.62 -5.24 2.34
N VAL A 63 -14.75 -5.21 1.32
CA VAL A 63 -13.33 -5.59 1.42
C VAL A 63 -12.45 -4.34 1.47
N ASP A 64 -11.52 -4.29 2.43
CA ASP A 64 -10.43 -3.31 2.45
C ASP A 64 -9.28 -3.83 1.59
N VAL A 65 -8.92 -3.09 0.56
CA VAL A 65 -7.88 -3.44 -0.41
C VAL A 65 -6.72 -2.46 -0.25
N PRO A 66 -5.45 -2.90 -0.24
CA PRO A 66 -4.30 -2.01 -0.27
C PRO A 66 -4.45 -0.93 -1.35
N GLU A 67 -4.08 0.31 -1.00
CA GLU A 67 -4.26 1.44 -1.88
C GLU A 67 -3.43 1.24 -3.17
N PRO A 68 -4.07 1.26 -4.35
CA PRO A 68 -3.36 1.18 -5.62
C PRO A 68 -2.42 2.37 -5.82
N VAL A 69 -1.40 2.17 -6.64
CA VAL A 69 -0.48 3.22 -7.07
C VAL A 69 -1.26 4.40 -7.67
N ARG A 70 -0.88 5.63 -7.27
CA ARG A 70 -1.51 6.89 -7.73
C ARG A 70 -0.64 7.73 -8.65
N GLU A 71 0.67 7.46 -8.67
CA GLU A 71 1.65 8.19 -9.46
C GLU A 71 2.30 7.27 -10.52
N PRO A 72 2.79 7.81 -11.64
CA PRO A 72 3.51 7.03 -12.64
C PRO A 72 4.69 6.24 -12.05
N LEU A 73 4.86 5.00 -12.50
CA LEU A 73 5.97 4.12 -12.10
C LEU A 73 7.24 4.41 -12.90
N GLU A 74 8.36 3.84 -12.45
CA GLU A 74 9.62 3.88 -13.19
C GLU A 74 9.56 3.04 -14.47
N TYR A 75 10.30 3.44 -15.50
CA TYR A 75 10.36 2.68 -16.76
C TYR A 75 10.88 1.26 -16.51
N LYS A 76 10.14 0.27 -17.01
CA LYS A 76 10.31 -1.19 -16.80
C LYS A 76 10.08 -1.67 -15.35
N GLN A 77 9.45 -0.88 -14.49
CA GLN A 77 9.02 -1.37 -13.19
C GLN A 77 7.90 -2.39 -13.34
N LEU A 78 8.03 -3.56 -12.69
CA LEU A 78 6.99 -4.58 -12.65
C LEU A 78 5.81 -4.09 -11.81
N TYR A 79 4.61 -4.30 -12.33
CA TYR A 79 3.36 -4.07 -11.62
C TYR A 79 2.34 -5.18 -11.88
N PHE A 80 1.32 -5.22 -11.03
CA PHE A 80 0.21 -6.16 -11.09
C PHE A 80 -1.12 -5.41 -11.19
N CYS A 81 -2.10 -5.99 -11.90
CA CYS A 81 -3.45 -5.46 -11.98
C CYS A 81 -4.51 -6.56 -11.75
N PRO A 82 -5.68 -6.21 -11.20
CA PRO A 82 -6.74 -7.19 -10.96
C PRO A 82 -7.25 -7.77 -12.27
N CYS A 83 -7.46 -9.09 -12.29
CA CYS A 83 -8.07 -9.81 -13.40
C CYS A 83 -9.42 -10.36 -12.96
N VAL A 84 -10.49 -10.00 -13.67
CA VAL A 84 -11.86 -10.48 -13.40
C VAL A 84 -12.42 -11.38 -14.50
N SER A 85 -11.61 -11.66 -15.52
CA SER A 85 -12.01 -12.39 -16.73
C SER A 85 -11.46 -13.81 -16.82
N ASN A 86 -10.54 -14.19 -15.94
CA ASN A 86 -9.87 -15.49 -15.95
C ASN A 86 -10.19 -16.25 -14.65
N ASP A 87 -10.59 -17.51 -14.77
CA ASP A 87 -10.89 -18.38 -13.63
C ASP A 87 -9.61 -18.87 -12.92
N GLU A 88 -8.47 -18.93 -13.62
CA GLU A 88 -7.21 -19.47 -13.07
C GLU A 88 -6.36 -18.42 -12.36
N THR A 89 -6.44 -17.15 -12.77
CA THR A 89 -5.65 -16.05 -12.18
C THR A 89 -6.51 -14.82 -11.92
N THR A 90 -6.48 -14.34 -10.68
CA THR A 90 -7.17 -13.09 -10.28
C THR A 90 -6.26 -11.86 -10.39
N SER A 91 -5.05 -12.01 -10.94
CA SER A 91 -4.15 -10.91 -11.26
C SER A 91 -3.43 -11.14 -12.59
N ASN A 92 -3.04 -10.04 -13.24
CA ASN A 92 -2.12 -10.00 -14.38
C ASN A 92 -0.91 -9.17 -13.99
N SER A 93 0.24 -9.41 -14.63
CA SER A 93 1.46 -8.62 -14.44
C SER A 93 1.94 -7.99 -15.74
N SER A 94 2.51 -6.79 -15.66
CA SER A 94 3.12 -6.12 -16.81
C SER A 94 4.29 -5.23 -16.34
N LEU A 95 5.11 -4.79 -17.29
CA LEU A 95 6.17 -3.82 -17.05
C LEU A 95 5.67 -2.44 -17.46
N TRP A 96 5.84 -1.45 -16.58
CA TRP A 96 5.49 -0.07 -16.88
C TRP A 96 6.36 0.46 -18.02
N THR A 97 5.74 0.80 -19.15
CA THR A 97 6.43 1.34 -20.32
C THR A 97 5.94 2.74 -20.68
N ASN A 98 5.10 3.32 -19.82
CA ASN A 98 4.35 4.54 -20.07
C ASN A 98 3.43 4.43 -21.32
N HIS A 99 2.98 3.21 -21.62
CA HIS A 99 2.03 2.95 -22.70
C HIS A 99 0.62 3.41 -22.30
N GLU A 100 -0.26 3.65 -23.27
CA GLU A 100 -1.63 4.15 -23.00
C GLU A 100 -2.44 3.22 -22.09
N CYS A 101 -2.25 1.91 -22.19
CA CYS A 101 -2.85 0.93 -21.27
C CYS A 101 -2.34 1.10 -19.83
N ASP A 102 -1.04 1.36 -19.64
CA ASP A 102 -0.45 1.58 -18.32
C ASP A 102 -1.06 2.82 -17.68
N LYS A 103 -1.15 3.92 -18.43
CA LYS A 103 -1.77 5.18 -17.99
C LYS A 103 -3.25 5.00 -17.64
N LEU A 104 -3.98 4.23 -18.45
CA LEU A 104 -5.39 3.94 -18.20
C LEU A 104 -5.59 3.14 -16.90
N PHE A 105 -4.75 2.14 -16.64
CA PHE A 105 -4.79 1.36 -15.40
C PHE A 105 -4.41 2.21 -14.19
N LEU A 106 -3.41 3.09 -14.31
CA LEU A 106 -3.05 4.05 -13.28
C LEU A 106 -4.23 4.96 -12.94
N GLN A 107 -4.81 5.61 -13.95
CA GLN A 107 -5.94 6.52 -13.79
C GLN A 107 -7.16 5.85 -13.14
N ARG A 108 -7.36 4.56 -13.42
CA ARG A 108 -8.45 3.76 -12.84
C ARG A 108 -8.11 3.16 -11.48
N GLY A 109 -6.89 3.35 -10.97
CA GLY A 109 -6.47 2.81 -9.69
C GLY A 109 -6.40 1.29 -9.69
N LEU A 110 -5.87 0.70 -10.76
CA LEU A 110 -5.80 -0.76 -10.93
C LEU A 110 -4.38 -1.31 -10.78
N ILE A 111 -3.39 -0.46 -10.48
CA ILE A 111 -1.97 -0.84 -10.42
C ILE A 111 -1.57 -1.11 -8.97
N HIS A 112 -0.97 -2.27 -8.73
CA HIS A 112 -0.36 -2.67 -7.46
C HIS A 112 1.09 -3.09 -7.66
N LEU A 113 1.92 -2.92 -6.63
CA LEU A 113 3.34 -3.28 -6.67
C LEU A 113 3.62 -4.72 -6.23
N ASP A 114 2.60 -5.40 -5.72
CA ASP A 114 2.64 -6.81 -5.35
C ASP A 114 1.41 -7.55 -5.89
N ARG A 115 1.57 -8.86 -6.04
CA ARG A 115 0.53 -9.73 -6.60
C ARG A 115 -0.68 -9.85 -5.67
N GLU A 116 -0.46 -9.99 -4.37
CA GLU A 116 -1.50 -10.28 -3.38
C GLU A 116 -2.53 -9.14 -3.30
N SER A 117 -2.06 -7.90 -3.33
CA SER A 117 -2.90 -6.70 -3.39
C SER A 117 -3.77 -6.66 -4.64
N ALA A 118 -3.22 -7.02 -5.81
CA ALA A 118 -3.98 -7.10 -7.07
C ALA A 118 -5.04 -8.21 -7.04
N GLU A 119 -4.71 -9.38 -6.49
CA GLU A 119 -5.64 -10.49 -6.33
C GLU A 119 -6.76 -10.15 -5.34
N LEU A 120 -6.44 -9.49 -4.23
CA LEU A 120 -7.44 -9.02 -3.26
C LEU A 120 -8.37 -7.97 -3.89
N HIS A 121 -7.83 -7.06 -4.70
CA HIS A 121 -8.62 -6.10 -5.47
C HIS A 121 -9.58 -6.83 -6.43
N ALA A 122 -9.11 -7.82 -7.18
CA ALA A 122 -9.95 -8.60 -8.08
C ALA A 122 -11.06 -9.36 -7.34
N LYS A 123 -10.73 -10.03 -6.23
CA LYS A 123 -11.72 -10.70 -5.37
C LYS A 123 -12.78 -9.71 -4.88
N ALA A 124 -12.38 -8.50 -4.48
CA ALA A 124 -13.30 -7.46 -4.09
C ALA A 124 -14.25 -7.06 -5.24
N LEU A 125 -13.74 -6.84 -6.46
CA LEU A 125 -14.57 -6.54 -7.64
C LEU A 125 -15.52 -7.67 -8.01
N ILE A 126 -15.03 -8.91 -8.00
CA ILE A 126 -15.81 -10.12 -8.30
C ILE A 126 -16.93 -10.31 -7.27
N SER A 127 -16.68 -10.02 -5.99
CA SER A 127 -17.70 -10.12 -4.94
C SER A 127 -18.88 -9.18 -5.13
N LEU A 128 -18.72 -8.11 -5.93
CA LEU A 128 -19.82 -7.19 -6.27
C LEU A 128 -20.76 -7.74 -7.34
N THR A 129 -20.33 -8.75 -8.09
CA THR A 129 -21.04 -9.26 -9.28
C THR A 129 -21.47 -10.72 -9.14
N GLN A 130 -20.79 -11.51 -8.32
CA GLN A 130 -21.22 -12.87 -7.98
C GLN A 130 -22.50 -12.85 -7.13
N LYS A 131 -23.42 -13.75 -7.44
CA LYS A 131 -24.69 -13.97 -6.73
C LYS A 131 -24.70 -15.30 -6.03
#